data_AF-A0A388ME64-F1
#
_entry.id   AF-A0A388ME64-F1
#
_cell.length_a   1.000
_cell.length_b   1.000
_cell.length_c   1.000
_cell.angle_alpha   90.00
_cell.angle_beta   90.00
_cell.angle_gamma   90.00
#
_symmetry.space_group_name_H-M   'P 1'
#
loop_
_entity.id
_entity.type
_entity.pdbx_description
1 polymer ?
#
loop_
_entity_poly.entity_id
_entity_poly.type
_entity_poly.pdbx_seq_one_letter_code
_entity_poly.pdbx_strand_id
1 'polypeptide(L)'
;MPMATIPLSSDKTDKTDIVQVTHTALLTADIVKRIISPKINEPMSAFRRIVCQLMLFFQQTYQTVFNFEDPPLHDPCAVAYVVAPELFQTERLRVDIETTSALTSGQTVCDIWRQSGLSPNVAVVQSMNIPKFWDLVIAAIDKADRVSHCNRP
;
A
#
# COMPACT_ATOMS: atom_id res chain seq x y z
N MET A 1 -10.54 40.36 11.01
CA MET A 1 -11.16 39.65 9.88
C MET A 1 -11.97 38.50 10.46
N PRO A 2 -13.26 38.35 10.11
CA PRO A 2 -14.09 37.30 10.70
C PRO A 2 -13.63 35.93 10.20
N MET A 3 -13.46 34.99 11.14
CA MET A 3 -13.20 33.58 10.86
C MET A 3 -14.41 32.99 10.13
N ALA A 4 -14.26 32.71 8.84
CA ALA A 4 -15.25 31.95 8.10
C ALA A 4 -15.21 30.50 8.60
N THR A 5 -16.24 30.10 9.35
CA THR A 5 -16.46 28.71 9.72
C THR A 5 -16.81 27.94 8.44
N ILE A 6 -15.89 27.13 7.93
CA ILE A 6 -16.15 26.25 6.80
C ILE A 6 -17.14 25.18 7.28
N PRO A 7 -18.32 25.04 6.65
CA PRO A 7 -19.24 23.97 7.01
C PRO A 7 -18.60 22.64 6.66
N LEU A 8 -18.46 21.76 7.66
CA LEU A 8 -18.06 20.39 7.47
C LEU A 8 -19.19 19.68 6.70
N SER A 9 -19.06 19.57 5.39
CA SER A 9 -19.88 18.67 4.57
C SER A 9 -19.84 17.27 5.19
N SER A 10 -21.01 16.64 5.33
CA SER A 10 -21.19 15.28 5.88
C SER A 10 -20.73 14.17 4.93
N ASP A 11 -20.20 14.52 3.75
CA ASP A 11 -19.78 13.58 2.69
C ASP A 11 -18.26 13.35 2.70
N LYS A 12 -17.70 13.09 3.89
CA LYS A 12 -16.25 13.04 4.15
C LYS A 12 -15.66 11.63 4.14
N THR A 13 -16.27 10.68 3.45
CA THR A 13 -15.80 9.29 3.46
C THR A 13 -14.76 8.94 2.39
N ASP A 14 -14.37 9.85 1.49
CA ASP A 14 -13.70 9.38 0.26
C ASP A 14 -12.45 10.16 -0.22
N LYS A 15 -11.77 10.94 0.65
CA LYS A 15 -10.55 11.68 0.25
C LYS A 15 -9.41 11.62 1.27
N THR A 16 -8.93 10.38 1.46
CA THR A 16 -7.54 9.90 1.46
C THR A 16 -6.44 10.71 2.18
N ASP A 17 -6.01 10.21 3.35
CA ASP A 17 -4.64 10.41 3.86
C ASP A 17 -3.63 9.71 2.93
N ILE A 18 -2.44 10.30 2.75
CA ILE A 18 -1.36 9.80 1.85
C ILE A 18 -0.94 8.33 2.10
N VAL A 19 -1.23 7.78 3.29
CA VAL A 19 -0.94 6.38 3.67
C VAL A 19 -1.98 5.38 3.10
N GLN A 20 -3.17 5.82 2.69
CA GLN A 20 -4.30 4.90 2.48
C GLN A 20 -4.24 4.03 1.22
N VAL A 21 -3.54 4.42 0.14
CA VAL A 21 -3.47 3.53 -1.03
C VAL A 21 -2.84 2.19 -0.68
N THR A 22 -1.82 2.18 0.16
CA THR A 22 -1.18 0.93 0.58
C THR A 22 -2.09 0.05 1.44
N HIS A 23 -3.11 0.63 2.11
CA HIS A 23 -4.13 -0.13 2.86
C HIS A 23 -5.11 -0.88 1.95
N THR A 24 -5.06 -0.64 0.63
CA THR A 24 -5.84 -1.41 -0.36
C THR A 24 -5.09 -2.65 -0.86
N ALA A 25 -3.78 -2.76 -0.59
CA ALA A 25 -2.94 -3.89 -0.97
C ALA A 25 -3.04 -5.04 0.05
N LEU A 26 -4.26 -5.53 0.27
CA LEU A 26 -4.57 -6.52 1.30
C LEU A 26 -4.09 -7.92 0.91
N LEU A 27 -3.33 -8.55 1.80
CA LEU A 27 -2.90 -9.95 1.65
C LEU A 27 -4.01 -10.90 2.09
N THR A 28 -5.04 -11.01 1.26
CA THR A 28 -6.21 -11.85 1.56
C THR A 28 -5.88 -13.35 1.51
N ALA A 29 -6.74 -14.17 2.11
CA ALA A 29 -6.60 -15.63 2.06
C ALA A 29 -6.49 -16.18 0.62
N ASP A 30 -7.18 -15.57 -0.35
CA ASP A 30 -7.10 -16.00 -1.75
C ASP A 30 -5.77 -15.62 -2.41
N ILE A 31 -5.21 -14.47 -2.06
CA ILE A 31 -3.86 -14.11 -2.49
C ILE A 31 -2.83 -15.05 -1.88
N VAL A 32 -2.95 -15.37 -0.58
CA VAL A 32 -2.07 -16.35 0.08
C VAL A 32 -2.14 -17.70 -0.63
N LYS A 33 -3.34 -18.19 -0.97
CA LYS A 33 -3.53 -19.43 -1.75
C LYS A 33 -2.79 -19.37 -3.10
N ARG A 34 -2.89 -18.25 -3.82
CA ARG A 34 -2.19 -18.04 -5.10
C ARG A 34 -0.66 -18.06 -4.94
N ILE A 35 -0.15 -17.58 -3.81
CA ILE A 35 1.29 -17.59 -3.53
C ILE A 35 1.78 -19.00 -3.16
N ILE A 36 1.04 -19.74 -2.31
CA ILE A 36 1.48 -21.05 -1.81
C ILE A 36 1.32 -22.19 -2.84
N SER A 37 0.27 -22.14 -3.67
CA SER A 37 -0.12 -23.24 -4.56
C SER A 37 -0.46 -22.74 -5.96
N PRO A 38 0.54 -22.30 -6.76
CA PRO A 38 0.31 -21.87 -8.13
C PRO A 38 -0.15 -23.02 -9.04
N LYS A 39 0.09 -24.28 -8.65
CA LYS A 39 -0.34 -25.49 -9.36
C LYS A 39 -0.94 -26.50 -8.39
N ILE A 40 -1.98 -27.19 -8.86
CA ILE A 40 -2.62 -28.28 -8.14
C ILE A 40 -1.60 -29.44 -7.99
N ASN A 41 -1.40 -29.93 -6.77
CA ASN A 41 -0.53 -31.06 -6.40
C ASN A 41 1.00 -30.84 -6.37
N GLU A 42 1.51 -29.60 -6.40
CA GLU A 42 2.93 -29.34 -6.14
C GLU A 42 3.16 -28.90 -4.67
N PRO A 43 4.15 -29.45 -3.96
CA PRO A 43 4.47 -29.02 -2.60
C PRO A 43 5.05 -27.60 -2.60
N MET A 44 4.69 -26.81 -1.59
CA MET A 44 5.20 -25.44 -1.42
C MET A 44 6.72 -25.45 -1.27
N SER A 45 7.39 -24.63 -2.09
CA SER A 45 8.83 -24.45 -2.07
C SER A 45 9.32 -23.76 -0.79
N ALA A 46 10.59 -23.95 -0.42
CA ALA A 46 11.18 -23.30 0.74
C ALA A 46 11.22 -21.77 0.57
N PHE A 47 11.49 -21.27 -0.64
CA PHE A 47 11.43 -19.85 -0.95
C PHE A 47 10.04 -19.27 -0.72
N ARG A 48 8.98 -19.89 -1.27
CA ARG A 48 7.60 -19.42 -1.08
C ARG A 48 7.18 -19.46 0.38
N ARG A 49 7.61 -20.47 1.14
CA ARG A 49 7.37 -20.53 2.59
C ARG A 49 7.93 -19.30 3.30
N ILE A 50 9.18 -18.92 3.00
CA ILE A 50 9.81 -17.72 3.59
C ILE A 50 9.06 -16.46 3.18
N VAL A 51 8.73 -16.31 1.89
CA VAL A 51 7.97 -15.14 1.39
C VAL A 51 6.63 -15.01 2.09
N CYS A 52 5.85 -16.10 2.19
CA CYS A 52 4.58 -16.10 2.93
C CYS A 52 4.77 -15.74 4.40
N GLN A 53 5.79 -16.29 5.06
CA GLN A 53 6.08 -15.96 6.47
C GLN A 53 6.44 -14.48 6.65
N LEU A 54 7.22 -13.89 5.75
CA LEU A 54 7.56 -12.46 5.79
C LEU A 54 6.33 -11.59 5.57
N MET A 55 5.50 -11.94 4.58
CA MET A 55 4.28 -11.19 4.27
C MET A 55 3.23 -11.28 5.39
N LEU A 56 3.16 -12.42 6.11
CA LEU A 56 2.22 -12.64 7.21
C LEU A 56 2.80 -12.25 8.59
N PHE A 57 4.07 -11.88 8.68
CA PHE A 57 4.75 -11.66 9.96
C PHE A 57 4.02 -10.66 10.87
N PHE A 58 3.47 -9.59 10.29
CA PHE A 58 2.73 -8.57 11.04
C PHE A 58 1.23 -8.85 11.14
N GLN A 59 0.71 -9.94 10.59
CA GLN A 59 -0.73 -10.23 10.58
C GLN A 59 -1.36 -10.18 11.98
N GLN A 60 -0.71 -10.81 12.97
CA GLN A 60 -1.21 -10.82 14.34
C GLN A 60 -1.19 -9.42 14.97
N THR A 61 -0.18 -8.59 14.65
CA THR A 61 -0.13 -7.20 15.10
C THR A 61 -1.25 -6.37 14.45
N TYR A 62 -1.52 -6.55 13.16
CA TYR A 62 -2.63 -5.87 12.47
C TYR A 62 -3.99 -6.26 13.04
N GLN A 63 -4.19 -7.54 13.34
CA GLN A 63 -5.42 -8.02 13.95
C GLN A 63 -5.61 -7.46 15.37
N THR A 64 -4.57 -7.48 16.20
CA THR A 64 -4.67 -7.08 17.61
C THR A 64 -4.70 -5.57 17.84
N VAL A 65 -3.98 -4.78 17.02
CA VAL A 65 -3.84 -3.33 17.21
C VAL A 65 -4.82 -2.54 16.36
N PHE A 66 -5.09 -2.99 15.13
CA PHE A 66 -5.88 -2.24 14.15
C PHE A 66 -7.21 -2.90 13.77
N ASN A 67 -7.52 -4.08 14.31
CA ASN A 67 -8.70 -4.88 13.97
C ASN A 67 -8.86 -5.09 12.45
N PHE A 68 -7.73 -5.21 11.74
CA PHE A 68 -7.68 -5.50 10.31
C PHE A 68 -7.64 -7.02 10.10
N GLU A 69 -8.54 -7.53 9.28
CA GLU A 69 -8.65 -8.97 8.99
C GLU A 69 -7.44 -9.49 8.21
N ASP A 70 -7.06 -8.75 7.16
CA ASP A 70 -5.93 -9.02 6.28
C ASP A 70 -4.86 -7.91 6.39
N PRO A 71 -3.57 -8.24 6.47
CA PRO A 71 -2.52 -7.23 6.59
C PRO A 71 -2.28 -6.52 5.24
N PRO A 72 -2.15 -5.19 5.21
CA PRO A 72 -1.74 -4.46 4.01
C PRO A 72 -0.25 -4.60 3.75
N LEU A 73 0.14 -4.62 2.48
CA LEU A 73 1.55 -4.58 2.06
C LEU A 73 1.94 -3.18 1.55
N HIS A 74 2.74 -2.47 2.34
CA HIS A 74 3.19 -1.12 2.01
C HIS A 74 4.33 -1.12 0.98
N ASP A 75 5.46 -1.73 1.32
CA ASP A 75 6.70 -1.61 0.53
C ASP A 75 6.58 -2.15 -0.91
N PRO A 76 5.88 -3.27 -1.19
CA PRO A 76 5.70 -3.74 -2.56
C PRO A 76 4.98 -2.73 -3.47
N CYS A 77 4.14 -1.85 -2.91
CA CYS A 77 3.47 -0.79 -3.68
C CYS A 77 4.47 0.20 -4.28
N ALA A 78 5.53 0.55 -3.54
CA ALA A 78 6.56 1.47 -4.02
C ALA A 78 7.34 0.88 -5.20
N VAL A 79 7.72 -0.40 -5.12
CA VAL A 79 8.41 -1.11 -6.21
C VAL A 79 7.48 -1.26 -7.42
N ALA A 80 6.22 -1.62 -7.19
CA ALA A 80 5.22 -1.75 -8.26
C ALA A 80 5.01 -0.41 -9.00
N TYR A 81 5.00 0.72 -8.30
CA TYR A 81 4.89 2.04 -8.93
C TYR A 81 6.04 2.35 -9.89
N VAL A 82 7.27 1.95 -9.54
CA VAL A 82 8.44 2.12 -10.42
C VAL A 82 8.37 1.21 -11.65
N VAL A 83 7.92 -0.03 -11.45
CA VAL A 83 7.89 -1.05 -12.52
C VAL A 83 6.73 -0.86 -13.49
N ALA A 84 5.56 -0.47 -12.99
CA ALA A 84 4.31 -0.39 -13.74
C ALA A 84 3.48 0.82 -13.24
N PRO A 85 3.93 2.07 -13.50
CA PRO A 85 3.25 3.28 -13.03
C PRO A 85 1.82 3.41 -13.55
N GLU A 86 1.48 2.79 -14.67
CA GLU A 86 0.14 2.76 -15.26
C GLU A 86 -0.90 2.02 -14.41
N LEU A 87 -0.46 1.24 -13.40
CA LEU A 87 -1.35 0.63 -12.42
C LEU A 87 -1.91 1.64 -11.42
N PHE A 88 -1.37 2.86 -11.38
CA PHE A 88 -1.64 3.85 -10.37
C PHE A 88 -2.25 5.11 -10.97
N GLN A 89 -3.24 5.68 -10.28
CA GLN A 89 -3.71 7.02 -10.58
C GLN A 89 -3.01 8.00 -9.63
N THR A 90 -2.37 9.01 -10.20
CA THR A 90 -1.63 10.01 -9.42
C THR A 90 -2.12 11.41 -9.71
N GLU A 91 -2.12 12.24 -8.68
CA GLU A 91 -2.39 13.67 -8.80
C GLU A 91 -1.21 14.47 -8.26
N ARG A 92 -0.82 15.53 -8.99
CA ARG A 92 0.22 16.44 -8.50
C ARG A 92 -0.39 17.44 -7.52
N LEU A 93 0.02 17.34 -6.26
CA LEU A 93 -0.47 18.14 -5.13
C LEU A 93 0.68 18.89 -4.44
N ARG A 94 0.32 19.92 -3.68
CA ARG A 94 1.24 20.55 -2.75
C ARG A 94 1.28 19.69 -1.49
N VAL A 95 2.47 19.27 -1.11
CA VAL A 95 2.73 18.44 0.06
C VAL A 95 3.88 19.04 0.85
N ASP A 96 3.70 19.15 2.17
CA ASP A 96 4.69 19.60 3.14
C ASP A 96 4.83 18.60 4.29
N ILE A 97 5.96 18.62 4.99
CA ILE A 97 6.18 17.81 6.20
C ILE A 97 6.14 18.76 7.40
N GLU A 98 5.26 18.48 8.36
CA GLU A 98 5.23 19.21 9.63
C GLU A 98 6.38 18.74 10.53
N THR A 99 7.17 19.68 11.07
CA THR A 99 8.40 19.34 11.83
C THR A 99 8.51 20.07 13.17
N THR A 100 7.49 20.81 13.59
CA THR A 100 7.57 21.74 14.73
C THR A 100 6.47 21.54 15.76
N SER A 101 5.26 21.18 15.33
CA SER A 101 4.10 20.99 16.19
C SER A 101 4.27 19.84 17.18
N ALA A 102 3.87 20.06 18.44
CA ALA A 102 3.88 19.02 19.47
C ALA A 102 2.94 17.84 19.16
N LEU A 103 1.87 18.07 18.38
CA LEU A 103 0.84 17.06 18.12
C LEU A 103 0.97 16.40 16.75
N THR A 104 1.59 17.08 15.78
CA THR A 104 1.54 16.69 14.36
C THR A 104 2.91 16.65 13.69
N SER A 105 4.00 16.80 14.45
CA SER A 105 5.35 16.60 13.91
C SER A 105 5.48 15.20 13.28
N GLY A 106 5.98 15.15 12.04
CA GLY A 106 6.06 13.96 11.20
C GLY A 106 4.89 13.78 10.24
N GLN A 107 3.81 14.57 10.36
CA GLN A 107 2.68 14.49 9.45
C GLN A 107 3.06 14.95 8.05
N THR A 108 2.63 14.19 7.04
CA THR A 108 2.63 14.63 5.65
C THR A 108 1.35 15.41 5.37
N VAL A 109 1.46 16.73 5.27
CA VAL A 109 0.34 17.66 5.06
C VAL A 109 0.12 17.83 3.55
N CYS A 110 -1.02 17.34 3.06
CA CYS A 110 -1.39 17.40 1.65
C CYS A 110 -2.50 18.41 1.41
N ASP A 111 -2.28 19.37 0.50
CA ASP A 111 -3.29 20.36 0.12
C ASP A 111 -4.26 19.79 -0.92
N ILE A 112 -5.08 18.83 -0.49
CA ILE A 112 -6.06 18.11 -1.33
C ILE A 112 -7.08 19.08 -1.96
N TRP A 113 -7.41 20.18 -1.26
CA TRP A 113 -8.40 21.16 -1.68
C TRP A 113 -7.81 22.37 -2.41
N ARG A 114 -6.50 22.40 -2.61
CA ARG A 114 -5.77 23.46 -3.34
C ARG A 114 -5.99 24.86 -2.75
N GLN A 115 -6.13 24.96 -1.43
CA GLN A 115 -6.42 26.22 -0.73
C GLN A 115 -5.17 26.97 -0.28
N SER A 116 -3.99 26.34 -0.32
CA SER A 116 -2.75 26.98 0.13
C SER A 116 -2.25 28.10 -0.80
N GLY A 117 -2.69 28.12 -2.06
CA GLY A 117 -2.17 29.02 -3.10
C GLY A 117 -0.75 28.69 -3.56
N LEU A 118 -0.13 27.63 -3.03
CA LEU A 118 1.22 27.19 -3.39
C LEU A 118 1.20 26.23 -4.59
N SER A 119 2.31 26.20 -5.32
CA SER A 119 2.46 25.30 -6.47
C SER A 119 2.61 23.82 -6.04
N PRO A 120 1.95 22.87 -6.73
CA PRO A 120 2.16 21.44 -6.50
C PRO A 120 3.61 21.00 -6.66
N ASN A 121 4.08 20.11 -5.78
CA ASN A 121 5.48 19.65 -5.75
C ASN A 121 5.63 18.13 -5.81
N VAL A 122 4.63 17.34 -5.39
CA VAL A 122 4.73 15.87 -5.30
C VAL A 122 3.60 15.22 -6.09
N ALA A 123 3.90 14.10 -6.76
CA ALA A 123 2.88 13.21 -7.30
C ALA A 123 2.37 12.31 -6.18
N VAL A 124 1.11 12.49 -5.80
CA VAL A 124 0.43 11.72 -4.76
C VAL A 124 -0.41 10.65 -5.43
N VAL A 125 -0.22 9.40 -5.02
CA VAL A 125 -1.02 8.27 -5.51
C VAL A 125 -2.40 8.32 -4.87
N GLN A 126 -3.44 8.33 -5.70
CA GLN A 126 -4.85 8.41 -5.29
C GLN A 126 -5.52 7.03 -5.30
N SER A 127 -5.14 6.15 -6.25
CA SER A 127 -5.68 4.80 -6.35
C SER A 127 -4.71 3.85 -7.05
N MET A 128 -4.94 2.55 -6.88
CA MET A 128 -4.15 1.47 -7.49
C MET A 128 -5.08 0.39 -8.07
N ASN A 129 -4.72 -0.17 -9.22
CA ASN A 129 -5.36 -1.35 -9.77
C ASN A 129 -4.95 -2.62 -9.01
N ILE A 130 -5.74 -2.98 -8.00
CA ILE A 130 -5.42 -4.07 -7.06
C ILE A 130 -5.25 -5.44 -7.73
N PRO A 131 -6.13 -5.87 -8.67
CA PRO A 131 -5.94 -7.15 -9.36
C PRO A 131 -4.60 -7.22 -10.11
N LYS A 132 -4.28 -6.18 -10.90
CA LYS A 132 -3.04 -6.14 -11.68
C LYS A 132 -1.80 -6.01 -10.80
N PHE A 133 -1.90 -5.28 -9.68
CA PHE A 133 -0.84 -5.23 -8.68
C PHE A 133 -0.50 -6.62 -8.15
N TRP A 134 -1.50 -7.41 -7.76
CA TRP A 134 -1.26 -8.76 -7.28
C TRP A 134 -0.75 -9.70 -8.37
N ASP A 135 -1.24 -9.57 -9.61
CA ASP A 135 -0.70 -10.32 -10.75
C ASP A 135 0.79 -10.03 -10.96
N LEU A 136 1.20 -8.76 -10.85
CA LEU A 136 2.60 -8.34 -10.95
C LEU A 136 3.45 -8.95 -9.83
N VAL A 137 3.00 -8.84 -8.58
CA VAL A 137 3.72 -9.36 -7.40
C VAL A 137 3.87 -10.88 -7.50
N ILE A 138 2.79 -11.60 -7.81
CA ILE A 138 2.81 -13.06 -7.93
C ILE A 138 3.69 -13.51 -9.09
N ALA A 139 3.64 -12.84 -10.24
CA ALA A 139 4.54 -13.14 -11.35
C ALA A 139 6.03 -12.92 -10.98
N ALA A 140 6.33 -11.93 -10.14
CA ALA A 140 7.68 -11.72 -9.62
C ALA A 140 8.11 -12.85 -8.68
N ILE A 141 7.23 -13.27 -7.76
CA ILE A 141 7.46 -14.42 -6.87
C ILE A 141 7.70 -15.69 -7.70
N ASP A 142 6.88 -15.95 -8.72
CA ASP A 142 7.02 -17.12 -9.59
C ASP A 142 8.36 -17.16 -10.32
N LYS A 143 8.83 -15.99 -10.79
CA LYS A 143 10.14 -15.88 -11.43
C LYS A 143 11.27 -16.13 -10.44
N ALA A 144 11.20 -15.53 -9.25
CA ALA A 144 12.20 -15.66 -8.21
C ALA A 144 12.28 -17.11 -7.67
N ASP A 145 11.13 -17.74 -7.48
CA ASP A 145 11.00 -19.12 -6.99
C ASP A 145 11.74 -20.12 -7.89
N ARG A 146 11.62 -19.99 -9.21
CA ARG A 146 12.30 -20.86 -10.19
C ARG A 146 13.83 -20.83 -10.09
N VAL A 147 14.41 -19.74 -9.60
CA VAL A 147 15.87 -19.53 -9.55
C VAL A 147 16.41 -19.43 -8.12
N SER A 148 15.53 -19.54 -7.12
CA SER A 148 15.89 -19.30 -5.73
C SER A 148 16.82 -20.39 -5.18
N HIS A 149 17.93 -19.98 -4.57
CA HIS A 149 18.84 -20.87 -3.89
C HIS A 149 18.21 -21.51 -2.65
N CYS A 150 17.20 -20.88 -2.06
CA CYS A 150 16.46 -21.44 -0.93
C CYS A 150 15.76 -22.76 -1.28
N ASN A 151 15.50 -23.02 -2.57
CA ASN A 151 14.83 -24.24 -3.02
C ASN A 151 15.80 -25.40 -3.25
N ARG A 152 17.10 -25.19 -3.07
CA ARG A 152 18.11 -26.24 -3.15
C ARG A 152 18.34 -26.83 -1.74
N PRO A 153 18.57 -28.16 -1.65
CA PRO A 153 18.86 -28.83 -0.37
C PRO A 153 20.21 -28.38 0.23
#